data_AF-A0A4Q2X1M9-F1
#
_entry.id   AF-A0A4Q2X1M9-F1
#
_cell.length_a   1.000
_cell.length_b   1.000
_cell.length_c   1.000
_cell.angle_alpha   90.00
_cell.angle_beta   90.00
_cell.angle_gamma   90.00
#
_symmetry.space_group_name_H-M   'P 1'
#
loop_
_entity.id
_entity.type
_entity.pdbx_description
1 polymer ?
#
loop_
_entity_poly.entity_id
_entity_poly.type
_entity_poly.pdbx_seq_one_letter_code
_entity_poly.pdbx_strand_id
1 'polypeptide(L)'
;MKPRFRSLAALSIITVSLAAATAVQGQSTWNGTTNAWSLASNWTPAAVPAAGADVIVAATTANGMFLDGSTPRSINSLTYGPTGTRIGQFTVNTLDTNLTLGAGGIVANGAFTVSASALTLRGNFIIPAAQTWSIGGATGPGNDHGLFFRDVGATPAFAGKVTLNANVTKTGTGQLVMAGTEVTGAGNIIVNGGNFKANAGVSLPLTIGGTGNLTMNNDTLLSFHKNSGTFNVTRPIIMNGTSAFWTRTGAVDVAAPVAFNGTHTLSVDHTNALIAANLTGAWTGAGTVNRSGASILNLTGNLTGFTGALNLTSGTTSITTPFGGSVTLATGATLNGEATTAGGLTLTGGTIGVGATTPASLGTTGALNLSGTVSVSLTSAPTSTAPFNVLTYGTLASGGVGNLALAGGAGNYRNPVFATAPGAITLALGSEARTW
;
A
#
# COMPACT_ATOMS: atom_id res chain seq x y z
N MET A 1 10.38 53.61 89.80
CA MET A 1 11.11 53.52 88.52
C MET A 1 11.05 52.08 88.00
N LYS A 2 10.51 51.89 86.79
CA LYS A 2 10.79 50.76 85.86
C LYS A 2 12.23 50.91 85.34
N PRO A 3 12.97 49.85 84.92
CA PRO A 3 12.68 49.07 83.70
C PRO A 3 12.89 47.54 83.84
N ARG A 4 11.99 46.67 83.35
CA ARG A 4 11.86 46.11 81.98
C ARG A 4 13.02 45.18 81.54
N PHE A 5 12.86 43.88 81.81
CA PHE A 5 13.55 42.81 81.08
C PHE A 5 12.87 42.57 79.72
N ARG A 6 13.67 42.58 78.64
CA ARG A 6 13.25 42.30 77.26
C ARG A 6 13.43 40.79 76.99
N SER A 7 12.40 40.12 76.49
CA SER A 7 12.53 38.77 75.93
C SER A 7 13.22 38.83 74.56
N LEU A 8 14.28 38.06 74.37
CA LEU A 8 14.79 37.76 73.03
C LEU A 8 13.87 36.71 72.39
N ALA A 9 13.17 37.10 71.33
CA ALA A 9 12.53 36.16 70.42
C ALA A 9 13.60 35.59 69.48
N ALA A 10 13.79 34.27 69.50
CA ALA A 10 14.64 33.57 68.55
C ALA A 10 13.97 33.58 67.17
N LEU A 11 14.60 34.26 66.21
CA LEU A 11 14.16 34.31 64.81
C LEU A 11 14.66 33.04 64.11
N SER A 12 13.81 32.03 63.99
CA SER A 12 14.09 30.83 63.19
C SER A 12 13.97 31.16 61.70
N ILE A 13 15.11 31.27 61.01
CA ILE A 13 15.16 31.37 59.55
C ILE A 13 14.82 29.99 58.99
N ILE A 14 13.59 29.84 58.50
CA ILE A 14 13.18 28.68 57.69
C ILE A 14 13.72 28.91 56.29
N THR A 15 14.83 28.25 55.95
CA THR A 15 15.35 28.21 54.59
C THR A 15 14.43 27.31 53.76
N VAL A 16 13.43 27.88 53.09
CA VAL A 16 12.67 27.18 52.06
C VAL A 16 13.58 27.04 50.85
N SER A 17 14.17 25.86 50.68
CA SER A 17 14.80 25.48 49.41
C SER A 17 13.68 25.31 48.38
N LEU A 18 13.38 26.38 47.62
CA LEU A 18 12.66 26.23 46.37
C LEU A 18 13.55 25.40 45.45
N ALA A 19 13.25 24.10 45.32
CA ALA A 19 13.75 23.31 44.22
C ALA A 19 13.33 24.02 42.94
N ALA A 20 14.29 24.65 42.24
CA ALA A 20 14.03 25.22 40.93
C ALA A 20 13.48 24.09 40.06
N ALA A 21 12.20 24.20 39.67
CA ALA A 21 11.62 23.29 38.71
C ALA A 21 12.53 23.30 37.49
N THR A 22 13.14 22.17 37.16
CA THR A 22 13.93 22.04 35.93
C THR A 22 13.04 22.45 34.79
N ALA A 23 13.37 23.56 34.12
CA ALA A 23 12.62 24.03 32.98
C ALA A 23 12.50 22.86 31.99
N VAL A 24 11.26 22.41 31.77
CA VAL A 24 10.97 21.36 30.78
C VAL A 24 11.39 21.92 29.45
N GLN A 25 12.50 21.42 28.90
CA GLN A 25 12.98 21.88 27.61
C GLN A 25 11.99 21.42 26.54
N GLY A 26 11.18 22.36 26.05
CA GLY A 26 10.20 22.09 25.01
C GLY A 26 10.83 21.69 23.68
N GLN A 27 12.12 21.97 23.47
CA GLN A 27 12.86 21.64 22.26
C GLN A 27 14.30 21.19 22.56
N SER A 28 14.79 20.20 21.84
CA SER A 28 16.16 19.70 21.90
C SER A 28 16.71 19.42 20.50
N THR A 29 17.90 19.92 20.21
CA THR A 29 18.59 19.68 18.93
C THR A 29 19.62 18.58 19.09
N TRP A 30 19.60 17.59 18.20
CA TRP A 30 20.59 16.52 18.13
C TRP A 30 21.83 16.96 17.34
N ASN A 31 22.96 17.05 18.04
CA ASN A 31 24.27 17.32 17.43
C ASN A 31 25.09 16.04 17.23
N GLY A 32 24.82 15.00 18.03
CA GLY A 32 25.34 13.64 17.84
C GLY A 32 26.85 13.53 17.73
N THR A 33 27.61 13.79 18.81
CA THR A 33 29.04 13.44 18.85
C THR A 33 29.25 11.93 19.02
N THR A 34 28.29 11.24 19.65
CA THR A 34 28.10 9.79 19.61
C THR A 34 26.68 9.45 19.14
N ASN A 35 26.26 8.18 19.21
CA ASN A 35 24.90 7.75 18.88
C ASN A 35 23.96 7.61 20.09
N ALA A 36 24.42 7.77 21.33
CA ALA A 36 23.64 7.48 22.52
C ALA A 36 22.65 8.60 22.88
N TRP A 37 21.35 8.28 22.99
CA TRP A 37 20.30 9.23 23.40
C TRP A 37 20.53 9.78 24.81
N SER A 38 20.96 8.93 25.74
CA SER A 38 21.08 9.27 27.16
C SER A 38 22.20 10.25 27.51
N LEU A 39 23.12 10.53 26.56
CA LEU A 39 24.25 11.44 26.79
C LEU A 39 23.83 12.88 26.51
N ALA A 40 23.76 13.69 27.57
CA ALA A 40 23.44 15.12 27.50
C ALA A 40 24.32 15.92 26.52
N SER A 41 25.58 15.51 26.34
CA SER A 41 26.52 16.15 25.40
C SER A 41 26.15 16.00 23.91
N ASN A 42 25.23 15.09 23.58
CA ASN A 42 24.72 14.94 22.21
C ASN A 42 23.60 15.94 21.87
N TRP A 43 23.12 16.70 22.84
CA TRP A 43 21.97 17.59 22.72
C TRP A 43 22.36 19.06 22.88
N THR A 44 21.61 19.95 22.22
CA THR A 44 21.58 21.38 22.50
C THR A 44 20.15 21.78 22.87
N PRO A 45 19.92 22.39 24.06
CA PRO A 45 20.88 22.55 25.17
C PRO A 45 21.45 21.21 25.67
N ALA A 46 22.59 21.24 26.37
CA ALA A 46 23.30 20.04 26.84
C ALA A 46 22.55 19.31 27.97
N ALA A 47 21.40 18.74 27.64
CA ALA A 47 20.51 17.99 28.50
C ALA A 47 19.75 16.95 27.66
N VAL A 48 19.44 15.79 28.26
CA VAL A 48 18.60 14.78 27.61
C VAL A 48 17.18 15.35 27.42
N PRO A 49 16.54 15.18 26.26
CA PRO A 49 15.21 15.71 26.00
C PRO A 49 14.21 15.20 27.05
N ALA A 50 13.40 16.13 27.57
CA ALA A 50 12.29 15.78 28.45
C ALA A 50 11.20 15.02 27.68
N ALA A 51 10.34 14.30 28.40
CA ALA A 51 9.16 13.67 27.82
C ALA A 51 8.30 14.73 27.11
N GLY A 52 7.95 14.47 25.85
CA GLY A 52 7.16 15.40 25.04
C GLY A 52 7.95 16.59 24.47
N ALA A 53 9.28 16.60 24.54
CA ALA A 53 10.09 17.61 23.86
C ALA A 53 9.99 17.48 22.32
N ASP A 54 10.17 18.58 21.61
CA ASP A 54 10.39 18.59 20.17
C ASP A 54 11.85 18.28 19.85
N VAL A 55 12.09 17.29 19.00
CA VAL A 55 13.44 16.91 18.59
C VAL A 55 13.76 17.45 17.20
N ILE A 56 14.86 18.17 17.10
CA ILE A 56 15.38 18.66 15.82
C ILE A 56 16.69 17.95 15.49
N VAL A 57 16.78 17.41 14.28
CA VAL A 57 18.03 16.90 13.70
C VAL A 57 18.44 17.87 12.59
N ALA A 58 19.47 18.67 12.87
CA ALA A 58 20.01 19.67 11.94
C ALA A 58 20.43 19.03 10.62
N ALA A 59 20.53 19.78 9.52
CA ALA A 59 20.76 19.26 8.17
C ALA A 59 22.18 18.71 7.88
N THR A 60 23.12 18.87 8.82
CA THR A 60 24.52 18.43 8.69
C THR A 60 24.84 17.20 9.54
N THR A 61 23.98 16.83 10.48
CA THR A 61 24.23 15.69 11.38
C THR A 61 24.23 14.39 10.59
N ALA A 62 25.30 13.61 10.71
CA ALA A 62 25.47 12.31 10.05
C ALA A 62 25.35 11.13 11.03
N ASN A 63 25.69 11.33 12.30
CA ASN A 63 25.62 10.30 13.32
C ASN A 63 24.15 10.02 13.67
N GLY A 64 23.74 8.76 13.52
CA GLY A 64 22.42 8.29 13.93
C GLY A 64 22.20 8.37 15.44
N MET A 65 21.01 7.99 15.86
CA MET A 65 20.52 8.09 17.23
C MET A 65 20.07 6.70 17.69
N PHE A 66 20.50 6.29 18.87
CA PHE A 66 20.19 5.02 19.51
C PHE A 66 19.57 5.29 20.89
N LEU A 67 18.34 4.83 21.10
CA LEU A 67 17.64 4.91 22.38
C LEU A 67 18.22 3.86 23.33
N ASP A 68 19.31 4.22 23.99
CA ASP A 68 20.00 3.40 24.98
C ASP A 68 19.29 3.39 26.34
N GLY A 69 19.65 2.39 27.15
CA GLY A 69 19.22 2.27 28.55
C GLY A 69 17.85 1.65 28.76
N SER A 70 17.30 0.94 27.76
CA SER A 70 16.06 0.14 27.84
C SER A 70 14.80 0.88 28.35
N THR A 71 14.86 2.20 28.47
CA THR A 71 13.79 3.02 29.04
C THR A 71 12.97 3.66 27.92
N PRO A 72 11.64 3.46 27.87
CA PRO A 72 10.81 4.07 26.84
C PRO A 72 10.94 5.60 26.84
N ARG A 73 10.96 6.18 25.64
CA ARG A 73 11.06 7.63 25.45
C ARG A 73 9.79 8.17 24.80
N SER A 74 9.51 9.44 25.06
CA SER A 74 8.42 10.16 24.40
C SER A 74 8.90 11.53 23.95
N ILE A 75 8.53 11.91 22.73
CA ILE A 75 8.78 13.24 22.15
C ILE A 75 7.48 13.76 21.57
N ASN A 76 7.34 15.08 21.43
CA ASN A 76 6.18 15.66 20.75
C ASN A 76 6.32 15.61 19.23
N SER A 77 7.48 16.00 18.70
CA SER A 77 7.76 15.98 17.26
C SER A 77 9.20 15.56 16.92
N LEU A 78 9.41 15.14 15.68
CA LEU A 78 10.73 14.95 15.09
C LEU A 78 10.86 15.74 13.78
N THR A 79 11.71 16.76 13.78
CA THR A 79 12.07 17.52 12.59
C THR A 79 13.44 17.10 12.08
N TYR A 80 13.49 16.54 10.88
CA TYR A 80 14.71 16.13 10.19
C TYR A 80 14.98 17.03 8.98
N GLY A 81 16.09 17.77 9.03
CA GLY A 81 16.55 18.61 7.93
C GLY A 81 15.55 19.74 7.59
N PRO A 82 15.34 20.72 8.48
CA PRO A 82 14.38 21.81 8.27
C PRO A 82 14.72 22.69 7.05
N THR A 83 15.98 22.69 6.58
CA THR A 83 16.46 23.46 5.41
C THR A 83 17.56 22.69 4.65
N GLY A 84 17.53 22.66 3.31
CA GLY A 84 18.64 22.24 2.45
C GLY A 84 18.55 20.84 1.79
N THR A 85 19.49 20.58 0.87
CA THR A 85 19.66 19.27 0.19
C THR A 85 20.45 18.32 1.09
N ARG A 86 19.94 17.11 1.30
CA ARG A 86 20.62 16.07 2.10
C ARG A 86 20.92 14.85 1.27
N ILE A 87 22.16 14.38 1.40
CA ILE A 87 22.72 13.22 0.70
C ILE A 87 22.96 12.01 1.61
N GLY A 88 22.88 12.18 2.94
CA GLY A 88 23.15 11.13 3.93
C GLY A 88 21.90 10.58 4.63
N GLN A 89 21.94 9.30 4.99
CA GLN A 89 20.94 8.64 5.83
C GLN A 89 21.13 9.02 7.31
N PHE A 90 20.03 9.31 8.00
CA PHE A 90 19.98 9.37 9.46
C PHE A 90 19.09 8.26 10.00
N THR A 91 19.56 7.52 11.00
CA THR A 91 18.80 6.42 11.60
C THR A 91 18.47 6.75 13.06
N VAL A 92 17.19 6.70 13.44
CA VAL A 92 16.74 6.59 14.83
C VAL A 92 16.48 5.13 15.12
N ASN A 93 17.15 4.60 16.13
CA ASN A 93 17.14 3.19 16.45
C ASN A 93 16.59 2.96 17.87
N THR A 94 15.59 2.09 17.96
CA THR A 94 14.75 1.83 19.14
C THR A 94 14.73 0.33 19.45
N LEU A 95 15.87 -0.35 19.28
CA LEU A 95 15.99 -1.82 19.48
C LEU A 95 15.52 -2.25 20.86
N ASP A 96 15.93 -1.51 21.88
CA ASP A 96 15.80 -1.94 23.27
C ASP A 96 14.54 -1.38 23.95
N THR A 97 13.77 -0.52 23.27
CA THR A 97 12.65 0.18 23.87
C THR A 97 11.71 0.85 22.86
N ASN A 98 10.61 1.43 23.34
CA ASN A 98 9.65 2.13 22.49
C ASN A 98 9.96 3.63 22.42
N LEU A 99 9.80 4.23 21.23
CA LEU A 99 9.65 5.68 21.07
C LEU A 99 8.18 6.04 20.84
N THR A 100 7.62 6.85 21.71
CA THR A 100 6.29 7.44 21.55
C THR A 100 6.42 8.80 20.86
N LEU A 101 5.77 8.97 19.69
CA LEU A 101 5.74 10.22 18.94
C LEU A 101 4.39 10.91 19.19
N GLY A 102 4.40 12.07 19.85
CA GLY A 102 3.21 12.84 20.22
C GLY A 102 2.50 13.50 19.03
N ALA A 103 1.70 14.52 19.32
CA ALA A 103 0.84 15.16 18.32
C ALA A 103 1.61 16.00 17.29
N GLY A 104 2.85 16.39 17.59
CA GLY A 104 3.65 17.27 16.75
C GLY A 104 4.16 16.64 15.44
N GLY A 105 4.14 15.32 15.29
CA GLY A 105 4.40 14.68 14.00
C GLY A 105 5.86 14.56 13.60
N ILE A 106 6.06 14.33 12.30
CA ILE A 106 7.37 14.21 11.66
C ILE A 106 7.46 15.21 10.52
N VAL A 107 8.55 15.95 10.45
CA VAL A 107 8.88 16.80 9.31
C VAL A 107 10.18 16.29 8.72
N ALA A 108 10.15 15.80 7.48
CA ALA A 108 11.29 15.27 6.73
C ALA A 108 11.28 15.84 5.31
N ASN A 109 11.49 17.16 5.17
CA ASN A 109 11.27 17.92 3.93
C ASN A 109 12.50 18.07 3.02
N GLY A 110 13.58 17.31 3.26
CA GLY A 110 14.79 17.42 2.45
C GLY A 110 14.61 17.00 0.98
N ALA A 111 15.44 17.57 0.09
CA ALA A 111 15.58 17.08 -1.28
C ALA A 111 16.36 15.76 -1.28
N PHE A 112 15.65 14.63 -1.18
CA PHE A 112 16.24 13.29 -1.18
C PHE A 112 16.50 12.84 -2.63
N THR A 113 17.72 13.08 -3.11
CA THR A 113 17.99 13.14 -4.56
C THR A 113 18.34 11.84 -5.24
N VAL A 114 18.78 10.76 -4.56
CA VAL A 114 18.78 9.36 -5.09
C VAL A 114 19.34 8.37 -4.04
N SER A 115 18.89 7.11 -4.13
CA SER A 115 19.36 5.87 -3.46
C SER A 115 19.45 5.75 -1.93
N ALA A 116 19.32 6.82 -1.13
CA ALA A 116 19.37 6.72 0.33
C ALA A 116 17.98 6.91 0.98
N SER A 117 17.64 6.01 1.92
CA SER A 117 16.64 6.27 2.94
C SER A 117 17.10 7.46 3.79
N ALA A 118 16.41 8.60 3.71
CA ALA A 118 16.94 9.83 4.29
C ALA A 118 16.76 9.89 5.81
N LEU A 119 15.57 9.51 6.28
CA LEU A 119 15.28 9.26 7.69
C LEU A 119 14.79 7.83 7.83
N THR A 120 15.51 7.02 8.60
CA THR A 120 15.16 5.65 8.94
C THR A 120 14.80 5.56 10.41
N LEU A 121 13.62 5.05 10.69
CA LEU A 121 13.09 4.75 12.01
C LEU A 121 13.11 3.23 12.17
N ARG A 122 14.03 2.72 12.98
CA ARG A 122 14.28 1.29 13.19
C ARG A 122 13.84 0.88 14.60
N GLY A 123 13.03 -0.18 14.70
CA GLY A 123 12.50 -0.69 15.98
C GLY A 123 11.02 -0.35 16.22
N ASN A 124 10.66 -0.01 17.46
CA ASN A 124 9.28 0.10 17.94
C ASN A 124 8.83 1.56 18.17
N PHE A 125 7.74 1.93 17.49
CA PHE A 125 7.16 3.27 17.52
C PHE A 125 5.68 3.22 17.89
N ILE A 126 5.26 4.14 18.75
CA ILE A 126 3.87 4.29 19.18
C ILE A 126 3.37 5.68 18.77
N ILE A 127 2.23 5.71 18.09
CA ILE A 127 1.54 6.93 17.68
C ILE A 127 0.25 7.05 18.51
N PRO A 128 0.27 7.76 19.66
CA PRO A 128 -0.86 7.86 20.57
C PRO A 128 -1.87 8.94 20.16
N ALA A 129 -1.44 9.94 19.38
CA ALA A 129 -2.22 11.12 19.03
C ALA A 129 -2.22 11.35 17.52
N ALA A 130 -3.25 12.01 17.02
CA ALA A 130 -3.33 12.33 15.60
C ALA A 130 -2.21 13.30 15.22
N GLN A 131 -1.56 13.06 14.09
CA GLN A 131 -0.40 13.83 13.67
C GLN A 131 -0.30 13.94 12.15
N THR A 132 0.41 14.97 11.69
CA THR A 132 0.73 15.17 10.28
C THR A 132 2.22 14.92 10.05
N TRP A 133 2.55 14.16 9.00
CA TRP A 133 3.90 13.89 8.55
C TRP A 133 4.16 14.56 7.21
N SER A 134 5.01 15.58 7.20
CA SER A 134 5.43 16.27 5.98
C SER A 134 6.70 15.62 5.45
N ILE A 135 6.63 14.99 4.27
CA ILE A 135 7.76 14.26 3.70
C ILE A 135 8.06 14.81 2.29
N GLY A 136 9.24 15.38 2.11
CA GLY A 136 9.75 15.88 0.82
C GLY A 136 10.53 14.82 0.04
N GLY A 137 11.04 15.21 -1.13
CA GLY A 137 11.94 14.39 -1.95
C GLY A 137 11.26 13.71 -3.15
N ALA A 138 11.98 12.75 -3.74
CA ALA A 138 11.58 12.09 -4.98
C ALA A 138 10.33 11.20 -4.83
N THR A 139 9.44 11.30 -5.82
CA THR A 139 8.30 10.41 -6.03
C THR A 139 8.71 9.21 -6.88
N GLY A 140 7.98 8.11 -6.73
CA GLY A 140 7.97 7.02 -7.70
C GLY A 140 7.95 5.64 -7.04
N PRO A 141 7.53 4.59 -7.74
CA PRO A 141 7.42 3.26 -7.16
C PRO A 141 8.74 2.48 -7.19
N GLY A 142 9.66 2.82 -8.11
CA GLY A 142 10.83 1.99 -8.43
C GLY A 142 11.79 1.77 -7.26
N ASN A 143 12.24 2.86 -6.65
CA ASN A 143 13.23 2.86 -5.58
C ASN A 143 12.63 3.39 -4.27
N ASP A 144 13.28 2.98 -3.18
CA ASP A 144 12.99 3.41 -1.82
C ASP A 144 13.57 4.82 -1.59
N HIS A 145 12.71 5.81 -1.30
CA HIS A 145 13.11 7.19 -0.91
C HIS A 145 12.26 7.73 0.26
N GLY A 146 12.67 8.85 0.88
CA GLY A 146 11.87 9.54 1.90
C GLY A 146 12.05 9.02 3.34
N LEU A 147 10.93 8.85 4.05
CA LEU A 147 10.84 8.39 5.44
C LEU A 147 10.61 6.88 5.49
N PHE A 148 11.40 6.18 6.29
CA PHE A 148 11.37 4.73 6.43
C PHE A 148 11.03 4.34 7.84
N PHE A 149 10.11 3.40 7.97
CA PHE A 149 10.09 2.49 9.10
C PHE A 149 10.68 1.16 8.64
N ARG A 150 11.63 0.60 9.40
CA ARG A 150 12.31 -0.63 9.00
C ARG A 150 12.57 -1.59 10.16
N ASP A 151 12.62 -2.88 9.83
CA ASP A 151 13.12 -3.97 10.66
C ASP A 151 14.47 -3.68 11.34
N VAL A 152 14.60 -4.26 12.53
CA VAL A 152 15.81 -4.48 13.29
C VAL A 152 16.65 -5.64 12.73
N GLY A 153 17.10 -5.50 11.48
CA GLY A 153 18.01 -6.42 10.75
C GLY A 153 18.81 -7.49 11.54
N ALA A 154 18.70 -8.72 11.03
CA ALA A 154 19.45 -9.95 11.27
C ALA A 154 19.51 -10.49 12.73
N THR A 155 18.43 -11.20 13.07
CA THR A 155 18.33 -12.38 13.98
C THR A 155 18.25 -12.15 15.50
N PRO A 156 17.18 -12.62 16.18
CA PRO A 156 15.90 -13.05 15.60
C PRO A 156 15.14 -11.85 15.04
N ALA A 157 14.49 -12.06 13.90
CA ALA A 157 13.78 -11.04 13.14
C ALA A 157 12.61 -10.47 13.95
N PHE A 158 12.79 -9.30 14.57
CA PHE A 158 11.66 -8.51 15.00
C PHE A 158 11.31 -7.56 13.86
N ALA A 159 10.15 -7.75 13.24
CA ALA A 159 9.61 -6.70 12.39
C ALA A 159 9.61 -5.41 13.21
N GLY A 160 10.16 -4.32 12.68
CA GLY A 160 9.98 -3.01 13.32
C GLY A 160 8.48 -2.80 13.52
N LYS A 161 8.05 -2.30 14.68
CA LYS A 161 6.62 -2.19 14.98
C LYS A 161 6.19 -0.74 14.97
N VAL A 162 5.10 -0.45 14.26
CA VAL A 162 4.41 0.84 14.31
C VAL A 162 3.00 0.61 14.83
N THR A 163 2.73 1.06 16.04
CA THR A 163 1.40 0.98 16.66
C THR A 163 0.66 2.30 16.47
N LEU A 164 -0.38 2.30 15.64
CA LEU A 164 -1.20 3.48 15.37
C LEU A 164 -2.43 3.50 16.26
N ASN A 165 -2.39 4.22 17.38
CA ASN A 165 -3.57 4.46 18.21
C ASN A 165 -4.39 5.67 17.74
N ALA A 166 -3.83 6.46 16.82
CA ALA A 166 -4.49 7.62 16.23
C ALA A 166 -4.03 7.83 14.77
N ASN A 167 -4.69 8.75 14.07
CA ASN A 167 -4.50 8.98 12.64
C ASN A 167 -3.12 9.60 12.33
N VAL A 168 -2.50 9.12 11.25
CA VAL A 168 -1.33 9.75 10.64
C VAL A 168 -1.73 10.28 9.27
N THR A 169 -1.59 11.59 9.07
CA THR A 169 -1.78 12.23 7.77
C THR A 169 -0.43 12.53 7.14
N LYS A 170 -0.09 11.85 6.05
CA LYS A 170 1.10 12.14 5.24
C LYS A 170 0.79 13.26 4.24
N THR A 171 1.66 14.26 4.17
CA THR A 171 1.71 15.29 3.11
C THR A 171 3.10 15.35 2.46
N GLY A 172 3.24 16.18 1.41
CA GLY A 172 4.49 16.35 0.67
C GLY A 172 4.70 15.30 -0.43
N THR A 173 5.70 15.52 -1.29
CA THR A 173 5.95 14.72 -2.50
C THR A 173 6.71 13.41 -2.23
N GLY A 174 7.38 13.28 -1.08
CA GLY A 174 8.23 12.13 -0.80
C GLY A 174 7.47 10.82 -0.59
N GLN A 175 8.19 9.75 -0.27
CA GLN A 175 7.58 8.47 0.07
C GLN A 175 7.59 8.23 1.58
N LEU A 176 6.50 7.64 2.08
CA LEU A 176 6.45 6.96 3.36
C LEU A 176 6.59 5.46 3.10
N VAL A 177 7.67 4.86 3.59
CA VAL A 177 7.99 3.45 3.33
C VAL A 177 7.91 2.65 4.63
N MET A 178 7.09 1.60 4.63
CA MET A 178 7.05 0.57 5.66
C MET A 178 7.82 -0.65 5.13
N ALA A 179 9.00 -0.93 5.67
CA ALA A 179 9.95 -1.90 5.13
C ALA A 179 10.24 -3.05 6.13
N GLY A 180 9.68 -4.24 5.93
CA GLY A 180 9.84 -5.34 6.91
C GLY A 180 9.32 -4.93 8.31
N THR A 181 8.13 -4.36 8.34
CA THR A 181 7.55 -3.69 9.52
C THR A 181 6.16 -4.26 9.79
N GLU A 182 5.79 -4.38 11.06
CA GLU A 182 4.44 -4.67 11.51
C GLU A 182 3.73 -3.36 11.83
N VAL A 183 2.66 -3.04 11.10
CA VAL A 183 1.81 -1.88 11.34
C VAL A 183 0.47 -2.37 11.91
N THR A 184 0.12 -1.88 13.11
CA THR A 184 -1.06 -2.31 13.87
C THR A 184 -1.85 -1.11 14.41
N GLY A 185 -2.92 -1.37 15.17
CA GLY A 185 -3.74 -0.36 15.83
C GLY A 185 -4.97 0.09 15.02
N ALA A 186 -5.73 1.02 15.59
CA ALA A 186 -7.00 1.53 15.06
C ALA A 186 -6.86 2.85 14.28
N GLY A 187 -5.71 3.50 14.34
CA GLY A 187 -5.43 4.74 13.65
C GLY A 187 -5.33 4.56 12.13
N ASN A 188 -5.85 5.54 11.40
CA ASN A 188 -5.75 5.58 9.94
C ASN A 188 -4.35 6.02 9.49
N ILE A 189 -3.94 5.57 8.29
CA ILE A 189 -2.89 6.22 7.51
C ILE A 189 -3.60 6.94 6.36
N ILE A 190 -3.48 8.26 6.29
CA ILE A 190 -4.10 9.12 5.28
C ILE A 190 -3.00 9.73 4.43
N VAL A 191 -2.99 9.48 3.14
CA VAL A 191 -1.96 9.94 2.21
C VAL A 191 -2.57 11.06 1.36
N ASN A 192 -2.11 12.30 1.57
CA ASN A 192 -2.57 13.50 0.86
C ASN A 192 -1.54 14.01 -0.17
N GLY A 193 -0.44 13.29 -0.37
CA GLY A 193 0.58 13.63 -1.36
C GLY A 193 1.63 12.54 -1.49
N GLY A 194 2.29 12.47 -2.63
CA GLY A 194 3.37 11.52 -2.89
C GLY A 194 2.93 10.06 -2.71
N ASN A 195 3.81 9.26 -2.11
CA ASN A 195 3.65 7.79 -2.12
C ASN A 195 3.57 7.19 -0.72
N PHE A 196 2.80 6.12 -0.57
CA PHE A 196 2.93 5.13 0.48
C PHE A 196 3.41 3.81 -0.12
N LYS A 197 4.45 3.24 0.47
CA LYS A 197 5.08 2.00 -0.01
C LYS A 197 5.14 0.96 1.10
N ALA A 198 4.62 -0.22 0.81
CA ALA A 198 4.76 -1.39 1.66
C ALA A 198 5.79 -2.34 1.00
N ASN A 199 6.92 -2.56 1.67
CA ASN A 199 8.06 -3.29 1.12
C ASN A 199 8.51 -4.39 2.07
N ALA A 200 8.38 -5.66 1.71
CA ALA A 200 8.85 -6.75 2.58
C ALA A 200 10.38 -6.96 2.54
N GLY A 201 11.11 -6.23 1.69
CA GLY A 201 12.57 -6.32 1.64
C GLY A 201 13.07 -7.74 1.32
N VAL A 202 14.32 -8.03 1.65
CA VAL A 202 14.93 -9.35 1.41
C VAL A 202 14.67 -10.23 2.62
N SER A 203 13.73 -11.17 2.48
CA SER A 203 13.41 -12.20 3.49
C SER A 203 12.89 -11.66 4.83
N LEU A 204 12.34 -10.44 4.87
CA LEU A 204 11.75 -9.87 6.08
C LEU A 204 10.22 -10.02 6.06
N PRO A 205 9.59 -10.14 7.23
CA PRO A 205 8.13 -10.10 7.32
C PRO A 205 7.60 -8.67 7.26
N LEU A 206 6.59 -8.44 6.43
CA LEU A 206 5.80 -7.21 6.42
C LEU A 206 4.34 -7.52 6.70
N THR A 207 3.76 -6.83 7.68
CA THR A 207 2.33 -6.86 7.94
C THR A 207 1.78 -5.44 8.00
N ILE A 208 0.82 -5.11 7.14
CA ILE A 208 0.02 -3.89 7.24
C ILE A 208 -1.40 -4.29 7.65
N GLY A 209 -1.68 -4.30 8.96
CA GLY A 209 -2.93 -4.79 9.55
C GLY A 209 -3.57 -3.79 10.51
N GLY A 210 -4.45 -4.24 11.40
CA GLY A 210 -5.22 -3.36 12.30
C GLY A 210 -6.57 -2.92 11.72
N THR A 211 -7.33 -2.14 12.50
CA THR A 211 -8.75 -1.81 12.21
C THR A 211 -8.96 -0.44 11.57
N GLY A 212 -7.94 0.42 11.53
CA GLY A 212 -7.98 1.68 10.79
C GLY A 212 -7.89 1.47 9.28
N ASN A 213 -8.02 2.54 8.50
CA ASN A 213 -7.93 2.52 7.04
C ASN A 213 -6.55 3.00 6.55
N LEU A 214 -6.14 2.52 5.38
CA LEU A 214 -5.14 3.16 4.52
C LEU A 214 -5.89 3.94 3.44
N THR A 215 -5.90 5.28 3.55
CA THR A 215 -6.61 6.17 2.64
C THR A 215 -5.63 6.85 1.69
N MET A 216 -5.86 6.70 0.39
CA MET A 216 -5.11 7.33 -0.69
C MET A 216 -5.98 8.42 -1.33
N ASN A 217 -5.61 9.68 -1.18
CA ASN A 217 -6.33 10.80 -1.79
C ASN A 217 -5.76 11.18 -3.17
N ASN A 218 -6.24 12.27 -3.75
CA ASN A 218 -5.89 12.68 -5.11
C ASN A 218 -4.38 12.78 -5.33
N ASP A 219 -3.97 12.33 -6.51
CA ASP A 219 -2.62 12.29 -7.05
C ASP A 219 -1.60 11.58 -6.15
N THR A 220 -2.05 10.54 -5.42
CA THR A 220 -1.19 9.70 -4.59
C THR A 220 -0.97 8.31 -5.17
N LEU A 221 0.15 7.69 -4.76
CA LEU A 221 0.54 6.34 -5.16
C LEU A 221 0.62 5.39 -3.97
N LEU A 222 -0.06 4.26 -4.08
CA LEU A 222 0.11 3.10 -3.23
C LEU A 222 0.96 2.06 -3.96
N SER A 223 2.08 1.62 -3.37
CA SER A 223 2.92 0.58 -3.97
C SER A 223 3.24 -0.58 -3.03
N PHE A 224 3.20 -1.78 -3.59
CA PHE A 224 3.47 -3.03 -2.88
C PHE A 224 4.63 -3.81 -3.52
N HIS A 225 5.57 -4.21 -2.67
CA HIS A 225 6.79 -4.91 -3.04
C HIS A 225 7.04 -6.05 -2.07
N LYS A 226 6.83 -7.29 -2.50
CA LYS A 226 7.13 -8.47 -1.69
C LYS A 226 8.62 -8.81 -1.72
N ASN A 227 9.26 -8.65 -2.88
CA ASN A 227 10.60 -9.20 -3.15
C ASN A 227 10.67 -10.68 -2.71
N SER A 228 11.52 -11.04 -1.73
CA SER A 228 11.64 -12.40 -1.18
C SER A 228 11.06 -12.55 0.25
N GLY A 229 10.47 -11.49 0.82
CA GLY A 229 9.90 -11.52 2.17
C GLY A 229 8.49 -12.13 2.26
N THR A 230 7.99 -12.27 3.48
CA THR A 230 6.55 -12.53 3.69
C THR A 230 5.78 -11.21 3.63
N PHE A 231 4.61 -11.23 3.01
CA PHE A 231 3.87 -10.01 2.69
C PHE A 231 2.39 -10.22 3.02
N ASN A 232 1.88 -9.45 3.99
CA ASN A 232 0.49 -9.54 4.42
C ASN A 232 -0.11 -8.13 4.57
N VAL A 233 -1.15 -7.84 3.79
CA VAL A 233 -1.88 -6.56 3.87
C VAL A 233 -3.36 -6.87 4.06
N THR A 234 -3.88 -6.57 5.24
CA THR A 234 -5.28 -6.80 5.63
C THR A 234 -6.00 -5.51 6.03
N ARG A 235 -5.26 -4.44 6.31
CA ARG A 235 -5.81 -3.13 6.63
C ARG A 235 -6.68 -2.60 5.46
N PRO A 236 -7.96 -2.26 5.67
CA PRO A 236 -8.83 -1.73 4.61
C PRO A 236 -8.21 -0.54 3.85
N ILE A 237 -8.43 -0.50 2.55
CA ILE A 237 -7.88 0.51 1.64
C ILE A 237 -9.02 1.36 1.08
N ILE A 238 -8.87 2.68 1.10
CA ILE A 238 -9.79 3.62 0.47
C ILE A 238 -9.02 4.40 -0.59
N MET A 239 -9.43 4.31 -1.84
CA MET A 239 -8.86 5.01 -2.98
C MET A 239 -9.82 6.12 -3.40
N ASN A 240 -9.40 7.40 -3.28
CA ASN A 240 -10.22 8.56 -3.65
C ASN A 240 -9.63 9.30 -4.85
N GLY A 241 -10.52 9.99 -5.58
CA GLY A 241 -10.23 10.85 -6.73
C GLY A 241 -9.32 10.18 -7.76
N THR A 242 -8.20 10.82 -8.09
CA THR A 242 -7.17 10.26 -8.97
C THR A 242 -6.08 9.61 -8.14
N SER A 243 -6.01 8.29 -8.07
CA SER A 243 -4.90 7.63 -7.34
C SER A 243 -4.43 6.38 -8.06
N ALA A 244 -3.20 5.97 -7.77
CA ALA A 244 -2.57 4.84 -8.41
C ALA A 244 -2.24 3.74 -7.41
N PHE A 245 -2.40 2.50 -7.85
CA PHE A 245 -1.92 1.30 -7.20
C PHE A 245 -0.86 0.64 -8.09
N TRP A 246 0.25 0.20 -7.50
CA TRP A 246 1.36 -0.36 -8.27
C TRP A 246 2.06 -1.53 -7.58
N THR A 247 2.48 -2.52 -8.37
CA THR A 247 3.22 -3.71 -7.90
C THR A 247 4.31 -4.09 -8.90
N ARG A 248 5.49 -4.52 -8.44
CA ARG A 248 6.61 -4.92 -9.33
C ARG A 248 7.43 -6.12 -8.90
N THR A 249 7.53 -6.43 -7.60
CA THR A 249 8.47 -7.47 -7.14
C THR A 249 7.81 -8.52 -6.26
N GLY A 250 7.93 -9.78 -6.70
CA GLY A 250 7.33 -10.95 -6.03
C GLY A 250 5.81 -10.99 -6.14
N ALA A 251 5.22 -12.18 -5.94
CA ALA A 251 3.77 -12.33 -6.01
C ALA A 251 3.11 -11.71 -4.77
N VAL A 252 2.44 -10.57 -4.91
CA VAL A 252 1.84 -9.85 -3.78
C VAL A 252 0.44 -10.38 -3.46
N ASP A 253 0.18 -10.62 -2.18
CA ASP A 253 -1.11 -11.08 -1.67
C ASP A 253 -1.72 -9.99 -0.79
N VAL A 254 -2.85 -9.43 -1.23
CA VAL A 254 -3.55 -8.33 -0.57
C VAL A 254 -4.96 -8.78 -0.22
N ALA A 255 -5.17 -9.08 1.05
CA ALA A 255 -6.46 -9.49 1.59
C ALA A 255 -7.31 -8.31 2.11
N ALA A 256 -6.76 -7.09 2.07
CA ALA A 256 -7.45 -5.87 2.44
C ALA A 256 -8.67 -5.61 1.53
N PRO A 257 -9.86 -5.31 2.10
CA PRO A 257 -10.96 -4.78 1.30
C PRO A 257 -10.56 -3.41 0.72
N VAL A 258 -11.02 -3.12 -0.49
CA VAL A 258 -10.71 -1.89 -1.23
C VAL A 258 -11.99 -1.18 -1.63
N ALA A 259 -12.12 0.10 -1.25
CA ALA A 259 -13.17 0.98 -1.71
C ALA A 259 -12.62 1.97 -2.76
N PHE A 260 -13.27 2.05 -3.92
CA PHE A 260 -12.89 2.94 -5.02
C PHE A 260 -13.90 4.06 -5.19
N ASN A 261 -13.43 5.32 -5.10
CA ASN A 261 -14.23 6.54 -5.20
C ASN A 261 -13.53 7.55 -6.15
N GLY A 262 -13.63 7.33 -7.45
CA GLY A 262 -12.95 8.18 -8.44
C GLY A 262 -12.42 7.39 -9.63
N THR A 263 -11.29 7.82 -10.18
CA THR A 263 -10.64 7.19 -11.34
C THR A 263 -9.23 6.78 -10.96
N HIS A 264 -8.93 5.50 -11.04
CA HIS A 264 -7.71 4.93 -10.51
C HIS A 264 -6.95 4.17 -11.59
N THR A 265 -5.63 4.17 -11.46
CA THR A 265 -4.76 3.31 -12.26
C THR A 265 -4.27 2.17 -11.40
N LEU A 266 -4.54 0.94 -11.83
CA LEU A 266 -4.02 -0.29 -11.24
C LEU A 266 -2.92 -0.83 -12.17
N SER A 267 -1.66 -0.60 -11.81
CA SER A 267 -0.52 -1.02 -12.61
C SER A 267 0.17 -2.25 -12.02
N VAL A 268 0.01 -3.41 -12.66
CA VAL A 268 0.65 -4.66 -12.25
C VAL A 268 1.75 -4.98 -13.26
N ASP A 269 2.96 -4.53 -12.96
CA ASP A 269 4.09 -4.53 -13.90
C ASP A 269 5.34 -5.11 -13.21
N HIS A 270 5.39 -6.44 -13.16
CA HIS A 270 6.53 -7.16 -12.61
C HIS A 270 7.59 -7.39 -13.67
N THR A 271 8.84 -7.59 -13.23
CA THR A 271 9.95 -7.96 -14.12
C THR A 271 9.74 -9.28 -14.86
N ASN A 272 8.82 -10.12 -14.37
CA ASN A 272 8.36 -11.34 -15.01
C ASN A 272 6.82 -11.30 -15.08
N ALA A 273 6.27 -11.42 -16.30
CA ALA A 273 4.83 -11.37 -16.55
C ALA A 273 4.03 -12.48 -15.83
N LEU A 274 4.67 -13.60 -15.45
CA LEU A 274 4.04 -14.70 -14.73
C LEU A 274 3.84 -14.44 -13.24
N ILE A 275 4.40 -13.36 -12.70
CA ILE A 275 4.18 -12.98 -11.31
C ILE A 275 2.80 -12.35 -11.17
N ALA A 276 2.03 -12.83 -10.20
CA ALA A 276 0.68 -12.37 -9.96
C ALA A 276 0.60 -11.35 -8.81
N ALA A 277 -0.30 -10.38 -8.95
CA ALA A 277 -0.89 -9.66 -7.83
C ALA A 277 -2.24 -10.31 -7.50
N ASN A 278 -2.37 -10.85 -6.30
CA ASN A 278 -3.58 -11.49 -5.80
C ASN A 278 -4.33 -10.52 -4.88
N LEU A 279 -5.44 -9.97 -5.35
CA LEU A 279 -6.31 -9.09 -4.56
C LEU A 279 -7.54 -9.89 -4.14
N THR A 280 -7.51 -10.36 -2.89
CA THR A 280 -8.50 -11.31 -2.35
C THR A 280 -9.51 -10.64 -1.41
N GLY A 281 -9.26 -9.38 -1.04
CA GLY A 281 -10.23 -8.56 -0.30
C GLY A 281 -11.42 -8.13 -1.15
N ALA A 282 -12.52 -7.75 -0.48
CA ALA A 282 -13.73 -7.30 -1.17
C ALA A 282 -13.50 -5.97 -1.90
N TRP A 283 -14.12 -5.79 -3.06
CA TRP A 283 -14.13 -4.51 -3.78
C TRP A 283 -15.49 -3.84 -3.63
N THR A 284 -15.48 -2.54 -3.34
CA THR A 284 -16.68 -1.72 -3.15
C THR A 284 -16.56 -0.34 -3.78
N GLY A 285 -17.68 0.37 -3.88
CA GLY A 285 -17.74 1.75 -4.34
C GLY A 285 -18.10 1.87 -5.82
N ALA A 286 -18.09 3.11 -6.31
CA ALA A 286 -18.42 3.47 -7.67
C ALA A 286 -17.30 4.36 -8.22
N GLY A 287 -16.59 3.87 -9.24
CA GLY A 287 -15.45 4.55 -9.82
C GLY A 287 -14.96 3.85 -11.07
N THR A 288 -13.86 4.32 -11.64
CA THR A 288 -13.19 3.70 -12.78
C THR A 288 -11.85 3.14 -12.32
N VAL A 289 -11.56 1.89 -12.64
CA VAL A 289 -10.26 1.25 -12.43
C VAL A 289 -9.67 0.92 -13.80
N ASN A 290 -8.58 1.58 -14.15
CA ASN A 290 -7.83 1.33 -15.38
C ASN A 290 -6.66 0.39 -15.06
N ARG A 291 -6.73 -0.85 -15.54
CA ARG A 291 -5.73 -1.89 -15.32
C ARG A 291 -4.69 -1.88 -16.44
N SER A 292 -3.43 -1.66 -16.08
CA SER A 292 -2.25 -1.64 -16.98
C SER A 292 -1.07 -2.47 -16.44
N GLY A 293 -0.10 -2.78 -17.32
CA GLY A 293 1.08 -3.59 -16.99
C GLY A 293 0.95 -5.04 -17.48
N ALA A 294 2.07 -5.68 -17.76
CA ALA A 294 2.10 -6.95 -18.49
C ALA A 294 1.75 -8.19 -17.63
N SER A 295 1.76 -8.06 -16.30
CA SER A 295 1.67 -9.19 -15.38
C SER A 295 0.22 -9.66 -15.09
N ILE A 296 0.09 -10.67 -14.23
CA ILE A 296 -1.20 -11.25 -13.85
C ILE A 296 -1.83 -10.49 -12.68
N LEU A 297 -3.11 -10.14 -12.79
CA LEU A 297 -3.97 -9.68 -11.71
C LEU A 297 -5.03 -10.75 -11.42
N ASN A 298 -5.09 -11.26 -10.20
CA ASN A 298 -6.14 -12.19 -9.77
C ASN A 298 -7.09 -11.48 -8.81
N LEU A 299 -8.38 -11.46 -9.16
CA LEU A 299 -9.47 -10.93 -8.34
C LEU A 299 -10.35 -12.11 -7.90
N THR A 300 -10.18 -12.53 -6.64
CA THR A 300 -10.86 -13.71 -6.07
C THR A 300 -11.72 -13.40 -4.86
N GLY A 301 -11.71 -12.15 -4.39
CA GLY A 301 -12.56 -11.68 -3.29
C GLY A 301 -14.04 -11.52 -3.66
N ASN A 302 -14.83 -10.96 -2.74
CA ASN A 302 -16.20 -10.54 -3.06
C ASN A 302 -16.18 -9.22 -3.85
N LEU A 303 -16.58 -9.27 -5.12
CA LEU A 303 -16.55 -8.12 -6.02
C LEU A 303 -17.95 -7.54 -6.32
N THR A 304 -19.00 -8.06 -5.67
CA THR A 304 -20.40 -7.68 -5.92
C THR A 304 -20.73 -6.25 -5.45
N GLY A 305 -19.96 -5.71 -4.50
CA GLY A 305 -20.15 -4.37 -3.97
C GLY A 305 -19.53 -3.25 -4.82
N PHE A 306 -18.71 -3.58 -5.81
CA PHE A 306 -18.13 -2.60 -6.74
C PHE A 306 -19.06 -2.42 -7.93
N THR A 307 -19.62 -1.22 -8.11
CA THR A 307 -20.59 -0.91 -9.18
C THR A 307 -19.97 -0.03 -10.27
N GLY A 308 -18.65 0.13 -10.26
CA GLY A 308 -17.90 0.97 -11.19
C GLY A 308 -17.51 0.27 -12.50
N ALA A 309 -16.57 0.88 -13.23
CA ALA A 309 -16.00 0.35 -14.46
C ALA A 309 -14.59 -0.20 -14.23
N LEU A 310 -14.30 -1.40 -14.75
CA LEU A 310 -12.96 -1.99 -14.84
C LEU A 310 -12.52 -2.02 -16.31
N ASN A 311 -11.52 -1.23 -16.66
CA ASN A 311 -10.97 -1.14 -18.00
C ASN A 311 -9.65 -1.90 -18.08
N LEU A 312 -9.58 -2.94 -18.90
CA LEU A 312 -8.42 -3.81 -19.07
C LEU A 312 -7.68 -3.44 -20.36
N THR A 313 -6.52 -2.79 -20.24
CA THR A 313 -5.76 -2.30 -21.41
C THR A 313 -4.53 -3.14 -21.73
N SER A 314 -4.02 -3.92 -20.76
CA SER A 314 -2.90 -4.85 -20.98
C SER A 314 -2.81 -5.92 -19.89
N GLY A 315 -1.97 -6.93 -20.12
CA GLY A 315 -1.70 -8.02 -19.18
C GLY A 315 -2.88 -8.98 -19.04
N THR A 316 -2.83 -9.82 -18.01
CA THR A 316 -3.87 -10.83 -17.75
C THR A 316 -4.62 -10.47 -16.47
N THR A 317 -5.94 -10.41 -16.53
CA THR A 317 -6.81 -10.28 -15.35
C THR A 317 -7.68 -11.51 -15.23
N SER A 318 -7.68 -12.15 -14.07
CA SER A 318 -8.56 -13.29 -13.75
C SER A 318 -9.64 -12.83 -12.77
N ILE A 319 -10.92 -13.04 -13.14
CA ILE A 319 -12.08 -12.76 -12.29
C ILE A 319 -12.88 -14.05 -12.11
N THR A 320 -12.84 -14.62 -10.91
CA THR A 320 -13.47 -15.94 -10.64
C THR A 320 -14.74 -15.85 -9.80
N THR A 321 -15.12 -14.65 -9.37
CA THR A 321 -16.31 -14.39 -8.55
C THR A 321 -17.22 -13.37 -9.24
N PRO A 322 -18.53 -13.35 -8.96
CA PRO A 322 -19.45 -12.36 -9.54
C PRO A 322 -18.95 -10.93 -9.33
N PHE A 323 -18.96 -10.14 -10.41
CA PHE A 323 -18.44 -8.77 -10.43
C PHE A 323 -19.59 -7.77 -10.53
N GLY A 324 -19.71 -6.83 -9.59
CA GLY A 324 -20.84 -5.89 -9.57
C GLY A 324 -20.80 -4.83 -10.68
N GLY A 325 -19.63 -4.55 -11.24
CA GLY A 325 -19.40 -3.44 -12.16
C GLY A 325 -19.51 -3.82 -13.64
N SER A 326 -19.15 -2.88 -14.51
CA SER A 326 -18.93 -3.13 -15.93
C SER A 326 -17.46 -3.48 -16.21
N VAL A 327 -17.21 -4.28 -17.23
CA VAL A 327 -15.85 -4.63 -17.68
C VAL A 327 -15.67 -4.22 -19.15
N THR A 328 -14.57 -3.53 -19.43
CA THR A 328 -14.12 -3.23 -20.80
C THR A 328 -12.81 -3.95 -21.07
N LEU A 329 -12.75 -4.80 -22.09
CA LEU A 329 -11.54 -5.48 -22.55
C LEU A 329 -11.06 -4.85 -23.86
N ALA A 330 -9.85 -4.28 -23.84
CA ALA A 330 -9.20 -3.71 -25.02
C ALA A 330 -8.16 -4.64 -25.64
N THR A 331 -7.70 -4.29 -26.84
CA THR A 331 -6.59 -4.97 -27.51
C THR A 331 -5.33 -5.00 -26.65
N GLY A 332 -4.69 -6.16 -26.55
CA GLY A 332 -3.46 -6.37 -25.77
C GLY A 332 -3.70 -6.82 -24.31
N ALA A 333 -4.96 -6.87 -23.86
CA ALA A 333 -5.33 -7.44 -22.57
C ALA A 333 -5.91 -8.85 -22.72
N THR A 334 -5.82 -9.63 -21.63
CA THR A 334 -6.46 -10.93 -21.47
C THR A 334 -7.39 -10.90 -20.26
N LEU A 335 -8.63 -11.35 -20.44
CA LEU A 335 -9.59 -11.60 -19.36
C LEU A 335 -9.80 -13.10 -19.21
N ASN A 336 -9.39 -13.63 -18.06
CA ASN A 336 -9.62 -15.00 -17.65
C ASN A 336 -10.67 -15.05 -16.54
N GLY A 337 -11.16 -16.26 -16.30
CA GLY A 337 -12.20 -16.50 -15.33
C GLY A 337 -13.59 -16.30 -15.95
N GLU A 338 -14.53 -17.08 -15.43
CA GLU A 338 -15.87 -17.23 -16.02
C GLU A 338 -16.91 -16.54 -15.13
N ALA A 339 -16.52 -15.41 -14.54
CA ALA A 339 -17.42 -14.60 -13.73
C ALA A 339 -18.52 -13.95 -14.57
N THR A 340 -19.67 -13.74 -13.94
CA THR A 340 -20.73 -12.89 -14.49
C THR A 340 -20.58 -11.47 -13.94
N THR A 341 -20.65 -10.48 -14.83
CA THR A 341 -20.69 -9.06 -14.47
C THR A 341 -22.14 -8.59 -14.33
N ALA A 342 -22.45 -7.80 -13.29
CA ALA A 342 -23.78 -7.20 -13.16
C ALA A 342 -23.96 -6.00 -14.10
N GLY A 343 -22.89 -5.22 -14.30
CA GLY A 343 -22.81 -4.19 -15.35
C GLY A 343 -22.50 -4.77 -16.73
N GLY A 344 -22.42 -3.89 -17.73
CA GLY A 344 -22.16 -4.29 -19.12
C GLY A 344 -20.76 -4.88 -19.35
N LEU A 345 -20.65 -5.70 -20.39
CA LEU A 345 -19.40 -6.29 -20.86
C LEU A 345 -19.09 -5.74 -22.26
N THR A 346 -18.00 -5.02 -22.40
CA THR A 346 -17.56 -4.44 -23.69
C THR A 346 -16.25 -5.07 -24.09
N LEU A 347 -16.24 -5.83 -25.19
CA LEU A 347 -15.04 -6.46 -25.74
C LEU A 347 -14.71 -5.76 -27.06
N THR A 348 -13.67 -4.93 -27.08
CA THR A 348 -13.23 -4.22 -28.30
C THR A 348 -12.05 -4.90 -28.98
N GLY A 349 -11.58 -6.02 -28.44
CA GLY A 349 -10.41 -6.78 -28.85
C GLY A 349 -9.91 -7.67 -27.71
N GLY A 350 -8.61 -7.99 -27.73
CA GLY A 350 -7.95 -8.73 -26.66
C GLY A 350 -8.25 -10.24 -26.69
N THR A 351 -8.00 -10.90 -25.56
CA THR A 351 -8.20 -12.34 -25.40
C THR A 351 -9.14 -12.63 -24.23
N ILE A 352 -10.10 -13.53 -24.42
CA ILE A 352 -10.88 -14.13 -23.33
C ILE A 352 -10.46 -15.59 -23.12
N GLY A 353 -10.27 -15.99 -21.87
CA GLY A 353 -10.00 -17.37 -21.48
C GLY A 353 -11.31 -18.10 -21.13
N VAL A 354 -11.56 -19.24 -21.77
CA VAL A 354 -12.77 -20.05 -21.58
C VAL A 354 -12.40 -21.49 -21.24
N GLY A 355 -13.00 -22.05 -20.19
CA GLY A 355 -12.91 -23.46 -19.87
C GLY A 355 -13.74 -24.29 -20.85
N ALA A 356 -13.10 -25.25 -21.50
CA ALA A 356 -13.80 -26.14 -22.44
C ALA A 356 -14.37 -27.40 -21.77
N THR A 357 -14.03 -27.65 -20.49
CA THR A 357 -14.44 -28.84 -19.73
C THR A 357 -15.59 -28.58 -18.77
N THR A 358 -15.73 -27.34 -18.31
CA THR A 358 -16.86 -26.83 -17.54
C THR A 358 -17.50 -25.74 -18.39
N PRO A 359 -18.78 -25.83 -18.77
CA PRO A 359 -19.48 -24.77 -19.49
C PRO A 359 -19.71 -23.59 -18.55
N ALA A 360 -18.64 -22.90 -18.21
CA ALA A 360 -18.68 -21.69 -17.44
C ALA A 360 -18.41 -20.56 -18.43
N SER A 361 -19.39 -19.67 -18.52
CA SER A 361 -19.42 -18.61 -19.51
C SER A 361 -18.95 -17.33 -18.86
N LEU A 362 -18.03 -16.62 -19.50
CA LEU A 362 -17.88 -15.20 -19.21
C LEU A 362 -19.22 -14.52 -19.51
N GLY A 363 -19.82 -13.90 -18.49
CA GLY A 363 -21.22 -13.49 -18.54
C GLY A 363 -21.44 -12.02 -18.22
N THR A 364 -22.57 -11.48 -18.66
CA THR A 364 -23.09 -10.19 -18.17
C THR A 364 -24.61 -10.24 -18.02
N THR A 365 -25.14 -9.69 -16.91
CA THR A 365 -26.59 -9.42 -16.83
C THR A 365 -26.98 -8.12 -17.53
N GLY A 366 -26.00 -7.27 -17.85
CA GLY A 366 -26.17 -6.05 -18.62
C GLY A 366 -26.07 -6.27 -20.13
N ALA A 367 -25.68 -5.21 -20.84
CA ALA A 367 -25.45 -5.25 -22.28
C ALA A 367 -24.06 -5.83 -22.60
N LEU A 368 -24.03 -6.74 -23.57
CA LEU A 368 -22.81 -7.19 -24.24
C LEU A 368 -22.58 -6.35 -25.51
N ASN A 369 -21.39 -5.76 -25.62
CA ASN A 369 -20.93 -5.05 -26.81
C ASN A 369 -19.68 -5.72 -27.37
N LEU A 370 -19.74 -6.16 -28.62
CA LEU A 370 -18.60 -6.74 -29.33
C LEU A 370 -18.16 -5.79 -30.46
N SER A 371 -16.90 -5.40 -30.47
CA SER A 371 -16.27 -4.70 -31.58
C SER A 371 -14.84 -5.19 -31.80
N GLY A 372 -14.31 -4.99 -33.01
CA GLY A 372 -13.02 -5.57 -33.39
C GLY A 372 -13.02 -7.11 -33.38
N THR A 373 -11.84 -7.70 -33.24
CA THR A 373 -11.66 -9.16 -33.14
C THR A 373 -11.23 -9.53 -31.73
N VAL A 374 -12.04 -10.33 -31.04
CA VAL A 374 -11.77 -10.90 -29.72
C VAL A 374 -11.25 -12.32 -29.91
N SER A 375 -10.07 -12.60 -29.34
CA SER A 375 -9.49 -13.94 -29.35
C SER A 375 -10.06 -14.79 -28.22
N VAL A 376 -10.52 -16.00 -28.53
CA VAL A 376 -11.02 -16.98 -27.56
C VAL A 376 -9.94 -18.03 -27.33
N SER A 377 -9.35 -18.02 -26.14
CA SER A 377 -8.36 -19.00 -25.72
C SER A 377 -9.01 -20.06 -24.84
N LEU A 378 -8.75 -21.35 -25.12
CA LEU A 378 -9.26 -22.42 -24.27
C LEU A 378 -8.26 -22.70 -23.15
N THR A 379 -8.70 -22.63 -21.90
CA THR A 379 -7.85 -22.90 -20.73
C THR A 379 -7.63 -24.40 -20.49
N SER A 380 -8.43 -25.24 -21.13
CA SER A 380 -8.33 -26.69 -21.14
C SER A 380 -8.77 -27.24 -22.50
N ALA A 381 -8.28 -28.43 -22.87
CA ALA A 381 -8.80 -29.12 -24.05
C ALA A 381 -10.30 -29.46 -23.87
N PRO A 382 -11.14 -29.31 -24.91
CA PRO A 382 -12.52 -29.77 -24.87
C PRO A 382 -12.56 -31.30 -24.68
N THR A 383 -13.44 -31.78 -23.82
CA THR A 383 -13.70 -33.22 -23.61
C THR A 383 -14.95 -33.70 -24.34
N SER A 384 -15.71 -32.79 -24.94
CA SER A 384 -16.98 -33.05 -25.64
C SER A 384 -17.03 -32.29 -26.96
N THR A 385 -17.81 -32.82 -27.90
CA THR A 385 -18.17 -32.12 -29.15
C THR A 385 -19.40 -31.25 -29.04
N ALA A 386 -20.14 -31.40 -27.93
CA ALA A 386 -21.31 -30.58 -27.69
C ALA A 386 -20.89 -29.11 -27.64
N PRO A 387 -21.66 -28.19 -28.25
CA PRO A 387 -21.40 -26.77 -28.12
C PRO A 387 -21.38 -26.36 -26.65
N PHE A 388 -20.42 -25.54 -26.25
CA PHE A 388 -20.34 -24.95 -24.91
C PHE A 388 -20.46 -23.43 -24.99
N ASN A 389 -20.92 -22.82 -23.89
CA ASN A 389 -21.07 -21.37 -23.82
C ASN A 389 -19.70 -20.69 -23.73
N VAL A 390 -19.47 -19.71 -24.61
CA VAL A 390 -18.30 -18.82 -24.57
C VAL A 390 -18.67 -17.54 -23.84
N LEU A 391 -19.80 -16.95 -24.22
CA LEU A 391 -20.36 -15.74 -23.62
C LEU A 391 -21.82 -15.96 -23.26
N THR A 392 -22.26 -15.40 -22.14
CA THR A 392 -23.68 -15.26 -21.79
C THR A 392 -24.02 -13.79 -21.56
N TYR A 393 -25.24 -13.39 -21.91
CA TYR A 393 -25.64 -11.99 -21.86
C TYR A 393 -27.14 -11.81 -21.66
N GLY A 394 -27.53 -10.74 -20.96
CA GLY A 394 -28.91 -10.28 -20.89
C GLY A 394 -29.39 -9.66 -22.21
N THR A 395 -28.53 -8.87 -22.86
CA THR A 395 -28.82 -8.27 -24.18
C THR A 395 -27.54 -8.15 -24.99
N LEU A 396 -27.57 -8.60 -26.26
CA LEU A 396 -26.49 -8.32 -27.22
C LEU A 396 -26.77 -6.96 -27.87
N ALA A 397 -26.09 -5.92 -27.39
CA ALA A 397 -26.31 -4.55 -27.85
C ALA A 397 -25.60 -4.25 -29.18
N SER A 398 -24.45 -4.88 -29.44
CA SER A 398 -23.71 -4.72 -30.70
C SER A 398 -22.76 -5.90 -31.01
N GLY A 399 -22.47 -6.09 -32.29
CA GLY A 399 -21.58 -7.13 -32.81
C GLY A 399 -22.18 -8.54 -32.84
N GLY A 400 -21.35 -9.57 -32.83
CA GLY A 400 -21.79 -10.97 -32.83
C GLY A 400 -20.64 -11.96 -33.03
N VAL A 401 -20.96 -13.18 -33.49
CA VAL A 401 -19.96 -14.25 -33.71
C VAL A 401 -18.85 -13.87 -34.69
N GLY A 402 -19.10 -12.92 -35.61
CA GLY A 402 -18.08 -12.39 -36.53
C GLY A 402 -16.96 -11.60 -35.84
N ASN A 403 -17.15 -11.23 -34.57
CA ASN A 403 -16.14 -10.58 -33.73
C ASN A 403 -15.28 -11.58 -32.95
N LEU A 404 -15.53 -12.89 -33.06
CA LEU A 404 -14.81 -13.91 -32.30
C LEU A 404 -13.88 -14.72 -33.21
N ALA A 405 -12.68 -15.02 -32.71
CA ALA A 405 -11.73 -15.91 -33.37
C ALA A 405 -11.00 -16.77 -32.33
N LEU A 406 -10.69 -18.03 -32.64
CA LEU A 406 -9.91 -18.86 -31.73
C LEU A 406 -8.45 -18.40 -31.63
N ALA A 407 -7.91 -18.40 -30.42
CA ALA A 407 -6.50 -18.13 -30.16
C ALA A 407 -5.63 -19.18 -30.86
N GLY A 408 -4.61 -18.72 -31.59
CA GLY A 408 -3.77 -19.57 -32.45
C GLY A 408 -4.40 -19.93 -33.81
N GLY A 409 -5.64 -19.51 -34.06
CA GLY A 409 -6.33 -19.69 -35.34
C GLY A 409 -7.19 -20.95 -35.40
N ALA A 410 -8.16 -20.94 -36.34
CA ALA A 410 -9.12 -22.04 -36.51
C ALA A 410 -8.45 -23.36 -36.88
N GLY A 411 -7.28 -23.35 -37.54
CA GLY A 411 -6.56 -24.56 -37.95
C GLY A 411 -6.05 -25.42 -36.79
N ASN A 412 -5.96 -24.87 -35.58
CA ASN A 412 -5.59 -25.63 -34.38
C ASN A 412 -6.76 -26.47 -33.83
N TYR A 413 -7.97 -26.28 -34.36
CA TYR A 413 -9.18 -26.92 -33.89
C TYR A 413 -9.95 -27.55 -35.06
N ARG A 414 -10.62 -28.68 -34.84
CA ARG A 414 -11.42 -29.32 -35.89
C ARG A 414 -12.75 -28.60 -36.05
N ASN A 415 -12.99 -28.02 -37.22
CA ASN A 415 -14.26 -27.37 -37.61
C ASN A 415 -14.87 -26.49 -36.51
N PRO A 416 -14.13 -25.51 -35.97
CA PRO A 416 -14.67 -24.65 -34.94
C PRO A 416 -15.81 -23.79 -35.48
N VAL A 417 -16.96 -23.83 -34.81
CA VAL A 417 -18.13 -23.04 -35.21
C VAL A 417 -18.63 -22.26 -34.01
N PHE A 418 -18.56 -20.93 -34.11
CA PHE A 418 -19.29 -20.04 -33.22
C PHE A 418 -20.74 -19.90 -33.69
N ALA A 419 -21.69 -19.95 -32.75
CA ALA A 419 -23.11 -19.76 -33.03
C ALA A 419 -23.77 -18.86 -31.98
N THR A 420 -24.76 -18.09 -32.41
CA THR A 420 -25.61 -17.32 -31.50
C THR A 420 -26.77 -18.17 -31.03
N ALA A 421 -27.04 -18.17 -29.73
CA ALA A 421 -28.22 -18.75 -29.10
C ALA A 421 -28.94 -17.67 -28.27
N PRO A 422 -30.22 -17.84 -27.90
CA PRO A 422 -30.90 -16.89 -27.02
C PRO A 422 -30.11 -16.66 -25.72
N GLY A 423 -29.59 -15.45 -25.53
CA GLY A 423 -28.81 -15.06 -24.34
C GLY A 423 -27.38 -15.63 -24.28
N ALA A 424 -26.86 -16.22 -25.36
CA ALA A 424 -25.52 -16.80 -25.37
C ALA A 424 -24.83 -16.76 -26.75
N ILE A 425 -23.50 -16.87 -26.73
CA ILE A 425 -22.70 -17.30 -27.89
C ILE A 425 -22.01 -18.61 -27.50
N THR A 426 -22.17 -19.62 -28.34
CA THR A 426 -21.61 -20.95 -28.14
C THR A 426 -20.49 -21.24 -29.12
N LEU A 427 -19.64 -22.21 -28.78
CA LEU A 427 -18.59 -22.75 -29.62
C LEU A 427 -18.72 -24.27 -29.68
N ALA A 428 -18.83 -24.80 -30.89
CA ALA A 428 -18.73 -26.22 -31.18
C ALA A 428 -17.34 -26.54 -31.73
N LEU A 429 -16.76 -27.66 -31.26
CA LEU A 429 -15.46 -28.17 -31.72
C LEU A 429 -15.64 -29.64 -32.12
N GLY A 430 -15.08 -30.07 -33.25
CA GLY A 430 -15.13 -31.47 -33.68
C GLY A 430 -14.32 -32.38 -32.76
N SER A 431 -14.83 -33.58 -32.46
CA SER A 431 -14.13 -34.60 -31.66
C SER A 431 -12.98 -35.17 -32.44
N GLU A 432 -11.76 -34.97 -31.97
CA GLU A 432 -10.74 -36.01 -31.87
C GLU A 432 -9.49 -35.36 -31.28
N ALA A 433 -9.02 -35.90 -30.15
CA ALA A 433 -7.76 -35.49 -29.56
C ALA A 433 -6.62 -35.74 -30.56
N ARG A 434 -5.91 -34.69 -30.97
CA ARG A 434 -4.55 -34.86 -31.49
C ARG A 434 -3.61 -34.74 -30.31
N THR A 435 -2.89 -35.83 -30.02
CA THR A 435 -1.58 -35.73 -29.36
C THR A 435 -0.70 -34.88 -30.27
N TRP A 436 -0.30 -33.70 -29.79
CA TRP A 436 0.73 -32.88 -30.40
C TRP A 436 2.10 -33.41 -30.05
#